data_AF-A0A423HG98-F1
#
_entry.id   AF-A0A423HG98-F1
#
_cell.length_a   1.000
_cell.length_b   1.000
_cell.length_c   1.000
_cell.angle_alpha   90.00
_cell.angle_beta   90.00
_cell.angle_gamma   90.00
#
_symmetry.space_group_name_H-M   'P 1'
#
loop_
_entity.id
_entity.type
_entity.pdbx_description
1 polymer ?
#
loop_
_entity_poly.entity_id
_entity_poly.type
_entity_poly.pdbx_seq_one_letter_code
_entity_poly.pdbx_strand_id
1 'polypeptide(L)'
;MIRMLIVGYCYGIRSERRLCEEAHLNLAYRWFCRLSLEDEVPNHSTFSQSRHGRFRDSNLFRWLFNKVLRRCTDASVIKADASRQRGAFCSA
;
A
#
# COMPACT_ATOMS: atom_id res chain seq x y z
N MET A 1 -9.24 -2.05 0.17
CA MET A 1 -8.21 -1.99 -0.90
C MET A 1 -7.22 -0.85 -0.75
N ILE A 2 -7.64 0.43 -0.70
CA ILE A 2 -6.72 1.59 -0.60
C ILE A 2 -5.71 1.44 0.56
N ARG A 3 -6.17 0.99 1.73
CA ARG A 3 -5.30 0.78 2.91
C ARG A 3 -4.24 -0.29 2.68
N MET A 4 -4.59 -1.42 2.05
CA MET A 4 -3.61 -2.43 1.67
C MET A 4 -2.58 -1.87 0.68
N LEU A 5 -3.01 -1.05 -0.29
CA LEU A 5 -2.07 -0.40 -1.22
C LEU A 5 -1.13 0.59 -0.50
N ILE A 6 -1.60 1.29 0.53
CA ILE A 6 -0.75 2.15 1.38
C ILE A 6 0.31 1.30 2.08
N VAL A 7 -0.08 0.15 2.66
CA VAL A 7 0.88 -0.81 3.26
C VAL A 7 1.91 -1.24 2.22
N GLY A 8 1.47 -1.67 1.04
CA GLY A 8 2.38 -2.08 -0.03
C GLY A 8 3.37 -0.98 -0.42
N TYR A 9 2.91 0.26 -0.50
CA TYR A 9 3.79 1.39 -0.85
C TYR A 9 4.77 1.74 0.28
N CYS A 10 4.30 1.81 1.53
CA CYS A 10 5.12 2.14 2.70
C CYS A 10 6.20 1.10 2.98
N TYR A 11 5.90 -0.19 2.80
CA TYR A 11 6.82 -1.30 3.03
C TYR A 11 7.55 -1.78 1.77
N GLY A 12 7.39 -1.08 0.63
CA GLY A 12 8.06 -1.42 -0.63
C GLY A 12 7.59 -2.72 -1.30
N ILE A 13 6.44 -3.26 -0.90
CA ILE A 13 5.85 -4.47 -1.49
C ILE A 13 5.17 -4.10 -2.81
N ARG A 14 5.84 -4.41 -3.92
CA ARG A 14 5.34 -4.12 -5.28
C ARG A 14 4.41 -5.20 -5.83
N SER A 15 4.50 -6.42 -5.31
CA SER A 15 3.68 -7.56 -5.73
C SER A 15 2.37 -7.61 -4.94
N GLU A 16 1.24 -7.57 -5.65
CA GLU A 16 -0.10 -7.67 -5.05
C GLU A 16 -0.30 -9.02 -4.36
N ARG A 17 0.23 -10.10 -4.95
CA ARG A 17 0.20 -11.43 -4.33
C ARG A 17 0.91 -11.44 -2.99
N ARG A 18 2.14 -10.92 -2.96
CA ARG A 18 2.92 -10.82 -1.72
C ARG A 18 2.23 -9.94 -0.69
N LEU A 19 1.59 -8.85 -1.10
CA LEU A 19 0.81 -7.99 -0.21
C LEU A 19 -0.39 -8.73 0.41
N CYS A 20 -1.07 -9.60 -0.35
CA CYS A 20 -2.16 -10.42 0.18
C CYS A 20 -1.63 -11.46 1.18
N GLU A 21 -0.53 -12.15 0.85
CA GLU A 21 0.14 -13.11 1.75
C GLU A 21 0.58 -12.44 3.06
N GLU A 22 1.21 -11.27 2.98
CA GLU A 22 1.62 -10.47 4.13
C GLU A 22 0.41 -10.00 4.96
N ALA A 23 -0.70 -9.62 4.32
CA ALA A 23 -1.93 -9.29 5.03
C ALA A 23 -2.62 -10.51 5.67
N HIS A 24 -2.40 -11.72 5.13
CA HIS A 24 -2.86 -12.94 5.77
C HIS A 24 -2.06 -13.26 7.03
N LEU A 25 -0.75 -13.03 7.01
CA LEU A 25 0.17 -13.43 8.09
C LEU A 25 0.35 -12.34 9.15
N ASN A 26 0.23 -11.07 8.78
CA ASN A 26 0.55 -9.94 9.65
C ASN A 26 -0.71 -9.29 10.24
N LEU A 27 -0.92 -9.53 11.54
CA LEU A 27 -2.03 -8.97 12.32
C LEU A 27 -2.08 -7.44 12.28
N ALA A 28 -0.94 -6.76 12.23
CA ALA A 28 -0.89 -5.30 12.16
C ALA A 28 -1.44 -4.78 10.82
N TYR A 29 -1.17 -5.49 9.72
CA TYR A 29 -1.71 -5.14 8.41
C TYR A 29 -3.21 -5.37 8.33
N ARG A 30 -3.74 -6.45 8.93
CA ARG A 30 -5.18 -6.67 9.06
C ARG A 30 -5.86 -5.57 9.86
N TRP A 31 -5.32 -5.25 11.03
CA TRP A 31 -5.82 -4.18 11.89
C TRP A 31 -5.87 -2.84 11.15
N PHE A 32 -4.79 -2.46 10.48
CA PHE A 32 -4.74 -1.23 9.69
C PHE A 32 -5.77 -1.23 8.56
N CYS A 33 -5.88 -2.35 7.85
CA CYS A 33 -6.82 -2.51 6.75
C CYS A 33 -8.28 -2.63 7.20
N ARG A 34 -8.56 -2.66 8.51
CA ARG A 34 -9.88 -2.96 9.08
C ARG A 34 -10.44 -4.29 8.58
N LEU A 35 -9.57 -5.27 8.47
CA LEU A 35 -9.96 -6.66 8.27
C LEU A 35 -10.01 -7.29 9.67
N SER A 36 -11.17 -7.80 10.07
CA SER A 36 -11.30 -8.64 11.25
C SER A 36 -10.48 -9.92 11.08
N LEU A 37 -10.22 -10.63 12.18
CA LEU A 37 -9.50 -11.90 12.14
C LEU A 37 -10.18 -12.95 11.25
N GLU A 38 -11.50 -12.87 11.18
CA GLU A 38 -12.39 -13.76 10.43
C GLU A 38 -12.67 -13.28 9.01
N ASP A 39 -12.32 -12.02 8.69
CA ASP A 39 -12.59 -11.45 7.37
C ASP A 39 -11.63 -12.02 6.32
N GLU A 40 -12.18 -12.33 5.15
CA GLU A 40 -11.40 -12.81 4.03
C GLU A 40 -10.51 -11.69 3.48
N VAL A 41 -9.21 -11.97 3.35
CA VAL A 41 -8.28 -11.03 2.71
C VAL A 41 -8.60 -11.03 1.21
N PRO A 42 -8.75 -9.85 0.58
CA PRO A 42 -9.08 -9.76 -0.84
C PRO A 42 -8.03 -10.47 -1.70
N ASN A 43 -8.50 -11.34 -2.61
CA ASN A 43 -7.62 -12.03 -3.55
C ASN A 43 -6.91 -11.06 -4.49
N HIS A 44 -5.70 -11.42 -4.93
CA HIS A 44 -4.87 -10.65 -5.86
C HIS A 44 -5.56 -10.32 -7.20
N SER A 45 -6.50 -11.15 -7.65
CA SER A 45 -7.37 -10.89 -8.81
C SER A 45 -8.23 -9.63 -8.64
N THR A 46 -8.73 -9.39 -7.42
CA THR A 46 -9.50 -8.20 -7.03
C THR A 46 -8.65 -6.92 -7.15
N PHE A 47 -7.36 -7.04 -6.82
CA PHE A 47 -6.40 -5.95 -6.95
C PHE A 47 -6.10 -5.65 -8.42
N SER A 48 -5.82 -6.68 -9.22
CA SER A 48 -5.54 -6.53 -10.64
C SER A 48 -6.71 -5.91 -11.42
N GLN A 49 -7.96 -6.33 -11.13
CA GLN A 49 -9.16 -5.73 -11.75
C GLN A 49 -9.41 -4.29 -11.29
N SER A 50 -9.28 -4.02 -9.99
CA SER A 50 -9.43 -2.66 -9.46
C SER A 50 -8.39 -1.70 -10.05
N ARG A 51 -7.14 -2.17 -10.20
CA ARG A 51 -6.01 -1.39 -10.69
C ARG A 51 -6.09 -1.13 -12.20
N HIS A 52 -6.42 -2.13 -13.02
CA HIS A 52 -6.52 -1.98 -14.48
C HIS A 52 -7.69 -1.11 -14.93
N GLY A 53 -8.79 -1.04 -14.18
CA GLY A 53 -9.96 -0.24 -14.58
C GLY A 53 -9.97 1.21 -14.07
N ARG A 54 -9.73 1.44 -12.77
CA ARG A 54 -10.03 2.75 -12.12
C ARG A 54 -8.82 3.52 -11.61
N PHE A 55 -7.76 2.83 -11.18
CA PHE A 55 -6.66 3.47 -10.46
C PHE A 55 -5.46 3.84 -11.34
N ARG A 56 -5.23 3.12 -12.45
CA ARG A 56 -4.07 3.36 -13.33
C ARG A 56 -4.23 4.61 -14.18
N ASP A 57 -5.42 4.85 -14.73
CA ASP A 57 -5.69 6.04 -15.56
C ASP A 57 -5.82 7.33 -14.73
N SER A 58 -6.32 7.21 -13.50
CA SER A 58 -6.75 8.38 -12.73
C SER A 58 -5.65 9.02 -11.87
N ASN A 59 -4.45 8.44 -11.76
CA ASN A 59 -3.42 8.81 -10.77
C ASN A 59 -3.94 8.97 -9.31
N LEU A 60 -5.16 8.49 -9.05
CA LEU A 60 -5.95 8.80 -7.85
C LEU A 60 -5.27 8.26 -6.60
N PHE A 61 -4.67 7.07 -6.71
CA PHE A 61 -3.92 6.48 -5.61
C PHE A 61 -2.71 7.33 -5.24
N ARG A 62 -1.93 7.79 -6.24
CA ARG A 62 -0.75 8.63 -6.01
C ARG A 62 -1.15 9.98 -5.39
N TRP A 63 -2.25 10.56 -5.85
CA TRP A 63 -2.78 11.81 -5.28
C TRP A 63 -3.24 11.62 -3.83
N LEU A 64 -4.02 10.58 -3.54
CA LEU A 64 -4.51 10.29 -2.20
C LEU A 64 -3.36 10.01 -1.23
N PHE A 65 -2.39 9.19 -1.67
CA PHE A 65 -1.21 8.87 -0.89
C PHE A 65 -0.40 10.14 -0.55
N ASN A 66 -0.13 11.00 -1.54
CA ASN A 66 0.56 12.26 -1.31
C ASN A 66 -0.22 13.20 -0.38
N LYS A 67 -1.56 13.21 -0.46
CA LYS A 67 -2.40 14.00 0.46
C LYS A 67 -2.31 13.48 1.89
N VAL A 68 -2.33 12.16 2.09
CA VAL A 68 -2.18 11.56 3.42
C VAL A 68 -0.78 11.83 3.97
N LEU A 69 0.27 11.63 3.16
CA LEU A 69 1.64 11.94 3.55
C LEU A 69 1.81 13.39 3.99
N ARG A 70 1.32 14.35 3.18
CA ARG A 70 1.36 15.78 3.53
C ARG A 70 0.72 16.05 4.88
N ARG A 71 -0.47 15.52 5.13
CA ARG A 71 -1.14 15.68 6.44
C ARG A 71 -0.34 15.10 7.59
N CYS A 72 0.32 13.96 7.40
CA CYS A 72 1.14 13.35 8.43
C CYS A 72 2.45 14.12 8.68
N THR A 73 3.02 14.75 7.65
CA THR A 73 4.16 15.68 7.78
C THR A 73 3.74 16.96 8.50
N ASP A 74 2.60 17.55 8.12
CA ASP A 74 2.05 18.76 8.73
C ASP A 74 1.71 18.53 10.22
N ALA A 75 1.23 17.33 10.56
CA ALA A 75 0.98 16.93 11.93
C ALA A 75 2.26 16.59 12.72
N SER A 76 3.45 16.71 12.13
CA SER A 76 4.75 16.33 12.71
C SER A 76 4.84 14.88 13.20
N VAL A 77 3.93 14.02 12.75
CA VAL A 77 3.90 12.58 13.08
C VAL A 77 4.99 11.83 12.33
N ILE A 78 5.43 12.36 11.18
CA ILE A 78 6.48 11.77 10.35
C ILE A 78 7.61 12.79 10.20
N LYS A 79 8.80 12.45 10.70
CA LYS A 79 10.04 13.13 10.33
C LYS A 79 10.50 12.53 9.00
N ALA A 80 10.54 13.34 7.95
CA ALA A 80 11.07 12.89 6.66
C ALA A 80 12.58 12.65 6.80
N ASP A 81 12.97 11.43 7.16
CA ASP A 81 14.35 11.00 7.05
C ASP A 81 14.58 10.55 5.62
N ALA A 82 15.39 11.31 4.87
CA ALA A 82 15.75 10.99 3.50
C ALA A 82 16.81 9.88 3.47
N SER A 83 16.55 8.75 4.13
CA SER A 83 17.40 7.57 4.06
C SER A 83 17.12 6.87 2.73
N ARG A 84 17.92 7.25 1.74
CA ARG A 84 18.02 6.70 0.38
C ARG A 84 18.27 5.19 0.43
N GLN A 85 17.21 4.37 0.55
CA GLN A 85 17.33 2.94 0.30
C GLN A 85 17.56 2.72 -1.20
N ARG A 86 18.84 2.50 -1.55
CA ARG A 86 19.25 1.96 -2.84
C ARG A 86 18.69 0.54 -2.95
N GLY A 87 17.48 0.40 -3.49
CA GLY A 87 16.84 -0.87 -3.78
C GLY A 87 16.63 -1.01 -5.29
N ALA A 88 17.62 -1.61 -5.96
CA ALA A 88 17.57 -2.28 -7.26
C ALA A 88 16.40 -1.91 -8.20
N PHE A 89 16.60 -0.88 -9.02
CA PHE A 89 16.05 -0.90 -10.38
C PHE A 89 16.92 -1.90 -11.17
N CYS A 90 16.50 -3.17 -11.26
CA CYS A 90 16.98 -4.02 -12.33
C CYS A 90 16.26 -3.59 -13.60
N SER A 91 16.99 -2.89 -14.45
CA SER A 91 16.76 -2.75 -15.88
C SER A 91 17.16 -4.06 -16.58
N ALA A 92 16.20 -4.69 -17.25
CA ALA A 92 16.32 -5.41 -18.53
C ALA A 92 15.05 -6.23 -18.73
#